data_AF-A0A0C2CSA0-F1
#
_entry.id   AF-A0A0C2CSA0-F1
#
_cell.length_a   1.000
_cell.length_b   1.000
_cell.length_c   1.000
_cell.angle_alpha   90.00
_cell.angle_beta   90.00
_cell.angle_gamma   90.00
#
_symmetry.space_group_name_H-M   'P 1'
#
loop_
_entity.id
_entity.type
_entity.pdbx_description
1 polymer ?
#
loop_
_entity_poly.entity_id
_entity_poly.type
_entity_poly.pdbx_seq_one_letter_code
_entity_poly.pdbx_strand_id
1 'polypeptide(L)'
;MSARRDHMWIAGGQEGGDKELTPFLSSALNAASVPKPSGTVAPMDIISMLHKAADARLQKCVERPRPLYTAKLDLKQWRMVDKVVDEIANNCRSRSLLLLKRIDVTVNSFL
;
A
#
# COMPACT_ATOMS: atom_id res chain seq x y z
N MET A 1 34.99 16.69 14.37
CA MET A 1 34.59 16.61 12.95
C MET A 1 34.42 15.13 12.61
N SER A 2 33.22 14.65 12.33
CA SER A 2 33.00 13.28 11.84
C SER A 2 31.80 13.27 10.90
N ALA A 3 32.00 12.65 9.75
CA ALA A 3 31.33 12.92 8.49
C ALA A 3 29.90 12.34 8.41
N ARG A 4 29.01 13.11 7.78
CA ARG A 4 27.73 12.63 7.24
C ARG A 4 28.01 11.57 6.18
N ARG A 5 27.43 10.38 6.34
CA ARG A 5 27.26 9.43 5.25
C ARG A 5 25.93 9.71 4.58
N ASP A 6 25.97 10.52 3.55
CA ASP A 6 24.92 10.62 2.55
C ASP A 6 24.97 9.35 1.68
N HIS A 7 24.07 8.39 1.96
CA HIS A 7 23.82 7.29 1.04
C HIS A 7 22.74 7.71 0.03
N MET A 8 23.25 8.27 -1.06
CA MET A 8 22.62 8.44 -2.36
C MET A 8 22.13 7.10 -2.90
N TRP A 9 20.85 7.02 -3.28
CA TRP A 9 20.31 5.85 -3.99
C TRP A 9 20.13 6.20 -5.47
N ILE A 10 20.96 5.60 -6.30
CA ILE A 10 20.80 5.50 -7.76
C ILE A 10 19.77 4.40 -8.05
N ALA A 11 18.91 4.67 -9.01
CA ALA A 11 17.79 3.86 -9.47
C ALA A 11 18.17 2.46 -9.98
N GLY A 12 17.30 1.49 -9.71
CA GLY A 12 17.17 0.22 -10.42
C GLY A 12 15.68 -0.10 -10.54
N GLY A 13 15.16 -0.13 -11.77
CA GLY A 13 13.73 -0.09 -12.05
C GLY A 13 12.99 -1.41 -11.91
N GLN A 14 11.71 -1.31 -11.54
CA GLN A 14 10.65 -2.14 -12.11
C GLN A 14 9.29 -1.41 -11.99
N GLU A 15 8.68 -1.27 -13.16
CA GLU A 15 7.29 -0.99 -13.54
C GLU A 15 6.28 -0.54 -12.46
N GLY A 16 5.76 0.68 -12.63
CA GLY A 16 4.39 1.03 -12.28
C GLY A 16 3.97 0.94 -10.80
N GLY A 17 4.90 0.82 -9.86
CA GLY A 17 4.59 0.86 -8.43
C GLY A 17 3.93 2.20 -8.09
N ASP A 18 2.85 2.16 -7.30
CA ASP A 18 2.03 3.30 -6.90
C ASP A 18 2.89 4.32 -6.13
N LYS A 19 3.57 5.20 -6.87
CA LYS A 19 4.59 6.13 -6.35
C LYS A 19 4.00 7.08 -5.32
N GLU A 20 2.69 7.30 -5.38
CA GLU A 20 1.96 8.21 -4.51
C GLU A 20 1.91 7.71 -3.06
N LEU A 21 1.76 6.39 -2.84
CA LEU A 21 1.66 5.80 -1.48
C LEU A 21 3.01 5.56 -0.81
N THR A 22 4.06 5.35 -1.60
CA THR A 22 5.43 5.06 -1.14
C THR A 22 5.99 6.07 -0.11
N PRO A 23 5.86 7.40 -0.31
CA PRO A 23 6.34 8.38 0.67
C PRO A 23 5.56 8.33 1.99
N PHE A 24 4.24 8.10 1.95
CA PHE A 24 3.41 8.00 3.15
C PHE A 24 3.76 6.76 3.97
N LEU A 25 3.93 5.61 3.32
CA LEU A 25 4.34 4.37 3.99
C LEU A 25 5.74 4.50 4.61
N SER A 26 6.68 5.12 3.87
CA SER A 26 8.02 5.39 4.40
C SER A 26 8.00 6.30 5.62
N SER A 27 7.16 7.34 5.59
CA SER A 27 6.97 8.26 6.72
C SER A 27 6.37 7.54 7.93
N ALA A 28 5.36 6.70 7.72
CA ALA A 28 4.71 5.92 8.77
C ALA A 28 5.69 4.95 9.45
N LEU A 29 6.50 4.22 8.68
CA LEU A 29 7.52 3.30 9.21
C LEU A 29 8.55 4.04 10.06
N ASN A 30 9.04 5.18 9.58
CA ASN A 30 9.96 6.03 10.33
C ASN A 30 9.33 6.53 11.65
N ALA A 31 8.09 7.03 11.60
CA ALA A 31 7.37 7.53 12.76
C ALA A 31 7.06 6.43 13.80
N ALA A 32 6.89 5.20 13.33
CA ALA A 32 6.70 4.02 14.17
C ALA A 32 8.04 3.41 14.65
N SER A 33 9.20 3.94 14.21
CA SER A 33 10.52 3.36 14.46
C SER A 33 10.64 1.89 14.00
N VAL A 34 9.93 1.57 12.92
CA VAL A 34 9.95 0.24 12.30
C VAL A 34 11.05 0.21 11.24
N PRO A 35 11.95 -0.78 11.26
CA PRO A 35 12.96 -0.93 10.22
C PRO A 35 12.31 -1.01 8.84
N LYS A 36 12.89 -0.30 7.87
CA LYS A 36 12.39 -0.38 6.50
C LYS A 36 12.55 -1.82 5.99
N PRO A 37 11.49 -2.40 5.43
CA PRO A 37 11.59 -3.72 4.80
C PRO A 37 12.63 -3.69 3.68
N SER A 38 13.41 -4.76 3.54
CA SER A 38 14.37 -4.95 2.46
C SER A 38 13.94 -6.09 1.54
N GLY A 39 14.32 -6.00 0.27
CA GLY A 39 13.95 -6.99 -0.74
C GLY A 39 12.49 -6.89 -1.20
N THR A 40 11.96 -7.98 -1.74
CA THR A 40 10.56 -8.08 -2.18
C THR A 40 9.65 -8.23 -0.96
N VAL A 41 8.75 -7.28 -0.76
CA VAL A 41 7.86 -7.21 0.41
C VAL A 41 6.43 -7.10 -0.06
N ALA A 42 5.54 -7.95 0.46
CA ALA A 42 4.13 -7.86 0.10
C ALA A 42 3.50 -6.64 0.81
N PRO A 43 2.55 -5.93 0.18
CA PRO A 43 1.91 -4.76 0.79
C PRO A 43 1.30 -5.06 2.19
N MET A 44 0.73 -6.26 2.37
CA MET A 44 0.17 -6.69 3.65
C MET A 44 1.22 -6.87 4.75
N ASP A 45 2.47 -7.15 4.40
CA ASP A 45 3.55 -7.26 5.38
C ASP A 45 3.88 -5.90 5.98
N ILE A 46 3.87 -4.84 5.16
CA ILE A 46 4.08 -3.44 5.61
C ILE A 46 3.00 -3.03 6.60
N ILE A 47 1.73 -3.31 6.28
CA ILE A 47 0.60 -3.02 7.16
C ILE A 47 0.72 -3.82 8.46
N SER A 48 1.09 -5.10 8.38
CA SER A 48 1.29 -5.95 9.55
C SER A 48 2.42 -5.46 10.46
N MET A 49 3.52 -4.97 9.88
CA MET A 49 4.64 -4.39 10.64
C MET A 49 4.22 -3.12 11.39
N LEU A 50 3.49 -2.22 10.72
CA LEU A 50 2.95 -1.00 11.34
C LEU A 50 1.95 -1.33 12.46
N HIS A 51 1.06 -2.30 12.25
CA HIS A 51 0.09 -2.76 13.24
C HIS A 51 0.80 -3.29 14.49
N LYS A 52 1.76 -4.21 14.33
CA LYS A 52 2.55 -4.77 15.44
C LYS A 52 3.28 -3.69 16.23
N ALA A 53 3.86 -2.69 15.55
CA ALA A 53 4.56 -1.60 16.22
C ALA A 53 3.61 -0.68 17.00
N ALA A 54 2.43 -0.38 16.44
CA ALA A 54 1.40 0.39 17.12
C ALA A 54 0.90 -0.35 18.37
N ASP A 55 0.59 -1.64 18.26
CA ASP A 55 0.17 -2.47 19.39
C ASP A 55 1.24 -2.55 20.47
N ALA A 56 2.50 -2.80 20.10
CA ALA A 56 3.60 -2.85 21.06
C ALA A 56 3.78 -1.53 21.82
N ARG A 57 3.50 -0.38 21.18
CA ARG A 57 3.50 0.93 21.85
C ARG A 57 2.31 1.07 22.80
N LEU A 58 1.12 0.63 22.40
CA LEU A 58 -0.08 0.67 23.26
C LEU A 58 0.07 -0.22 24.50
N GLN A 59 0.70 -1.39 24.36
CA GLN A 59 0.97 -2.31 25.48
C GLN A 59 1.96 -1.75 26.50
N LYS A 60 2.80 -0.78 26.11
CA LYS A 60 3.74 -0.11 27.03
C LYS A 60 3.08 1.02 27.83
N CYS A 61 1.87 1.42 27.49
CA CYS A 61 1.15 2.46 28.22
C CYS A 61 0.54 1.88 29.50
N VAL A 62 0.79 2.52 30.64
CA VAL A 62 0.19 2.14 31.94
C VAL A 62 -1.34 2.22 31.89
N GLU A 63 -1.85 3.25 31.23
CA GLU A 63 -3.26 3.38 30.87
C GLU A 63 -3.37 3.50 29.35
N ARG A 64 -4.31 2.77 28.74
CA ARG A 64 -4.46 2.77 27.29
C ARG A 64 -4.87 4.17 26.81
N PRO A 65 -4.13 4.80 25.88
CA PRO A 65 -4.47 6.13 25.38
C PRO A 65 -5.88 6.14 24.80
N ARG A 66 -6.67 7.15 25.17
CA ARG A 66 -7.99 7.38 24.58
C ARG A 66 -7.80 7.83 23.12
N PRO A 67 -8.46 7.20 22.13
CA PRO A 67 -8.34 7.63 20.74
C PRO A 67 -8.75 9.10 20.57
N LEU A 68 -7.86 9.93 20.03
CA LEU A 68 -8.15 11.34 19.73
C LEU A 68 -9.17 11.49 18.60
N TYR A 69 -9.10 10.58 17.63
CA TYR A 69 -10.08 10.44 16.56
C TYR A 69 -10.49 8.98 16.49
N THR A 70 -11.78 8.72 16.67
CA THR A 70 -12.34 7.43 16.30
C THR A 70 -12.90 7.63 14.90
N ALA A 71 -12.09 7.35 13.88
CA ALA A 71 -12.59 7.27 12.51
C ALA A 71 -13.49 6.02 12.43
N LYS A 72 -14.72 6.17 12.90
CA LYS A 72 -15.78 5.19 12.69
C LYS A 72 -16.45 5.58 11.40
N LEU A 73 -16.22 4.79 10.37
CA LEU A 73 -17.09 4.84 9.20
C LEU A 73 -18.44 4.26 9.64
N ASP A 74 -19.51 5.04 9.45
CA ASP A 74 -20.86 4.52 9.62
C ASP A 74 -21.20 3.53 8.50
N LEU A 75 -22.32 2.82 8.65
CA LEU A 75 -22.73 1.81 7.67
C LEU A 75 -22.92 2.40 6.25
N LYS A 76 -23.34 3.66 6.14
CA LYS A 76 -23.51 4.34 4.85
C LYS A 76 -22.14 4.62 4.22
N GLN A 77 -21.16 5.03 5.01
CA GLN A 77 -19.80 5.26 4.57
C GLN A 77 -19.11 3.96 4.15
N TRP A 78 -19.31 2.87 4.88
CA TRP A 78 -18.82 1.55 4.48
C TRP A 78 -19.41 1.10 3.14
N ARG A 79 -20.71 1.28 2.93
CA ARG A 79 -21.34 0.97 1.63
C ARG A 79 -20.75 1.77 0.47
N MET A 80 -20.26 2.99 0.71
CA MET A 80 -19.56 3.75 -0.33
C MET A 80 -18.20 3.12 -0.67
N VAL A 81 -17.47 2.66 0.34
CA VAL A 81 -16.20 1.94 0.14
C VAL A 81 -16.44 0.65 -0.65
N ASP A 82 -17.43 -0.15 -0.26
CA ASP A 82 -17.79 -1.41 -0.95
C ASP A 82 -18.11 -1.15 -2.42
N LYS A 83 -18.90 -0.10 -2.70
CA LYS A 83 -19.23 0.30 -4.06
C LYS A 83 -17.98 0.65 -4.88
N VAL A 84 -17.05 1.42 -4.32
CA VAL A 84 -15.79 1.78 -5.01
C VAL A 84 -14.93 0.54 -5.27
N VAL A 85 -14.88 -0.39 -4.31
CA VAL A 85 -14.17 -1.67 -4.47
C VAL A 85 -14.76 -2.48 -5.63
N ASP A 86 -16.09 -2.58 -5.71
CA ASP A 86 -16.78 -3.28 -6.80
C ASP A 86 -16.52 -2.63 -8.17
N GLU A 87 -16.56 -1.30 -8.23
CA GLU A 87 -16.28 -0.53 -9.45
C GLU A 87 -14.84 -0.75 -9.94
N ILE A 88 -13.86 -0.73 -9.02
CA ILE A 88 -12.45 -1.02 -9.35
C ILE A 88 -12.28 -2.45 -9.83
N ALA A 89 -12.84 -3.42 -9.11
CA ALA A 89 -12.77 -4.84 -9.50
C ALA A 89 -13.39 -5.07 -10.88
N ASN A 90 -14.52 -4.41 -11.18
CA ASN A 90 -15.14 -4.46 -12.50
C ASN A 90 -14.27 -3.81 -13.58
N ASN A 91 -13.63 -2.68 -13.29
CA ASN A 91 -12.73 -2.00 -14.23
C ASN A 91 -11.53 -2.89 -14.60
N CYS A 92 -10.88 -3.49 -13.60
CA CYS A 92 -9.75 -4.40 -13.79
C CYS A 92 -10.15 -5.63 -14.64
N ARG A 93 -11.30 -6.24 -14.34
CA ARG A 93 -11.83 -7.37 -15.14
C ARG A 93 -12.11 -6.96 -16.59
N SER A 94 -12.78 -5.82 -16.79
CA SER A 94 -13.13 -5.32 -18.12
C SER A 94 -11.89 -5.02 -18.96
N ARG A 95 -10.87 -4.40 -18.36
CA ARG A 95 -9.58 -4.14 -19.03
C ARG A 95 -8.87 -5.45 -19.40
N SER A 96 -8.86 -6.43 -18.51
CA SER A 96 -8.27 -7.74 -18.80
C SER A 96 -8.95 -8.41 -19.99
N LEU A 97 -10.29 -8.39 -20.02
CA LEU A 97 -11.06 -8.96 -21.13
C LEU A 97 -10.82 -8.24 -22.45
N LEU A 98 -10.76 -6.90 -22.44
CA LEU A 98 -10.47 -6.11 -23.65
C LEU A 98 -9.08 -6.43 -24.21
N LEU A 99 -8.08 -6.58 -23.33
CA LEU A 99 -6.73 -6.93 -23.74
C LEU A 99 -6.69 -8.34 -24.35
N LEU A 100 -7.36 -9.32 -23.73
CA LEU A 100 -7.48 -10.67 -24.26
C LEU A 100 -8.13 -10.69 -25.65
N LYS A 101 -9.28 -10.02 -25.81
CA LYS A 101 -9.96 -9.92 -27.12
C LYS A 101 -9.07 -9.26 -28.18
N ARG A 102 -8.29 -8.24 -27.80
CA ARG A 102 -7.36 -7.59 -28.73
C ARG A 102 -6.27 -8.54 -29.20
N ILE A 103 -5.75 -9.38 -28.29
CA ILE A 103 -4.79 -10.43 -28.63
C ILE A 103 -5.43 -11.43 -29.59
N ASP A 104 -6.64 -11.90 -29.30
CA ASP A 104 -7.35 -12.86 -30.17
C ASP A 104 -7.53 -12.33 -31.59
N VAL A 105 -8.02 -11.09 -31.75
CA VAL A 105 -8.16 -10.45 -33.07
C VAL A 105 -6.81 -10.32 -33.77
N THR A 106 -5.76 -9.94 -33.03
CA THR A 106 -4.42 -9.78 -33.58
C THR A 106 -3.89 -11.12 -34.09
N VAL A 107 -3.97 -12.20 -33.29
CA VAL A 107 -3.53 -13.54 -33.69
C VAL A 107 -4.33 -14.04 -34.89
N ASN A 108 -5.66 -13.91 -34.86
CA ASN A 108 -6.53 -14.32 -35.97
C ASN A 108 -6.32 -13.51 -37.25
N SER A 109 -5.72 -12.32 -37.18
CA SER A 109 -5.38 -11.54 -38.37
C SER A 109 -4.11 -12.02 -39.09
N PHE A 110 -3.33 -12.89 -38.44
CA PHE A 110 -2.12 -13.51 -39.01
C PHE A 110 -2.32 -14.98 -39.42
N LEU A 111 -3.49 -15.56 -39.14
CA LEU A 111 -3.91 -16.91 -39.57
C LEU A 111 -4.87 -16.80 -40.76
#